data_AF-A0A139DC11-F1
#
_entry.id   AF-A0A139DC11-F1
#
_cell.length_a   1.000
_cell.length_b   1.000
_cell.length_c   1.000
_cell.angle_alpha   90.00
_cell.angle_beta   90.00
_cell.angle_gamma   90.00
#
_symmetry.space_group_name_H-M   'P 1'
#
loop_
_entity.id
_entity.type
_entity.pdbx_description
1 polymer ?
#
loop_
_entity_poly.entity_id
_entity_poly.type
_entity_poly.pdbx_seq_one_letter_code
_entity_poly.pdbx_strand_id
1 'polypeptide(L)' 'LGDELSRQRLTCFASGFGRIDIDVEGQQVSVQAPDAISSRRFRYNCTHPAGNGSYYWLSQQWLNLAAPED' A
#
# COMPACT_ATOMS: atom_id res chain seq x y z
N LEU A 1 -21.34 -0.03 9.97
CA LEU A 1 -20.51 0.71 9.00
C LEU A 1 -19.20 1.00 9.71
N GLY A 2 -18.07 0.61 9.11
CA GLY A 2 -16.77 0.77 9.75
C GLY A 2 -16.32 2.22 9.80
N ASP A 3 -15.22 2.47 10.52
CA ASP A 3 -14.65 3.81 10.69
C ASP A 3 -14.34 4.48 9.34
N GLU A 4 -14.52 5.80 9.28
CA GLU A 4 -14.05 6.61 8.16
C GLU A 4 -12.53 6.48 7.99
N LEU A 5 -12.08 6.47 6.72
CA LEU A 5 -10.67 6.33 6.40
C LEU A 5 -9.92 7.61 6.79
N SER A 6 -9.00 7.49 7.74
CA SER A 6 -8.20 8.60 8.23
C SER A 6 -6.73 8.41 7.88
N ARG A 7 -6.07 9.49 7.42
CA ARG A 7 -4.64 9.49 7.06
C ARG A 7 -3.77 8.95 8.19
N GLN A 8 -4.04 9.34 9.43
CA GLN A 8 -3.21 9.00 10.59
C GLN A 8 -3.21 7.50 10.91
N ARG A 9 -4.24 6.77 10.48
CA ARG A 9 -4.42 5.34 10.75
C ARG A 9 -4.19 4.47 9.52
N LEU A 10 -4.17 5.04 8.32
CA LEU A 10 -3.81 4.33 7.10
C LEU A 10 -2.29 4.10 7.08
N THR A 11 -1.89 2.85 6.88
CA THR A 11 -0.48 2.51 6.68
C THR A 11 -0.32 1.77 5.36
N CYS A 12 0.66 2.18 4.55
CA CYS A 12 0.98 1.55 3.29
C CYS A 12 2.43 1.07 3.26
N PHE A 13 2.67 -0.05 2.58
CA PHE A 13 3.97 -0.68 2.39
C PHE A 13 4.24 -0.97 0.92
N ALA A 14 5.49 -0.85 0.50
CA ALA A 14 5.98 -1.29 -0.81
C ALA A 14 7.09 -2.34 -0.65
N SER A 15 7.06 -3.37 -1.52
CA SER A 15 8.15 -4.34 -1.64
C SER A 15 9.50 -3.63 -1.78
N GLY A 16 10.49 -4.05 -0.98
CA GLY A 16 11.85 -3.48 -0.98
C GLY A 16 12.02 -2.17 -0.19
N PHE A 17 10.94 -1.44 0.09
CA PHE A 17 11.02 -0.13 0.76
C PHE A 17 10.39 -0.09 2.16
N GLY A 18 9.64 -1.13 2.54
CA GLY A 18 8.93 -1.13 3.82
C GLY A 18 7.77 -0.13 3.79
N ARG A 19 7.58 0.62 4.88
CA ARG A 19 6.50 1.62 5.00
C ARG A 19 6.79 2.79 4.05
N ILE A 20 5.77 3.23 3.31
CA ILE A 20 5.86 4.36 2.38
C ILE A 20 4.93 5.51 2.83
N ASP A 21 5.26 6.72 2.37
CA ASP A 21 4.43 7.89 2.61
C ASP A 21 3.10 7.82 1.85
N ILE A 22 2.10 8.47 2.45
CA ILE A 22 0.75 8.58 1.89
C ILE A 22 0.38 10.04 1.78
N ASP A 23 -0.26 10.38 0.66
CA ASP A 23 -0.90 11.67 0.47
C ASP A 23 -2.41 11.49 0.33
N VAL A 24 -3.17 12.42 0.91
CA VAL A 24 -4.63 12.33 1.00
C VAL A 24 -5.24 13.64 0.54
N GLU A 25 -6.04 13.56 -0.51
CA GLU A 25 -6.76 14.69 -1.09
C GLU A 25 -8.26 14.35 -1.16
N GLY A 26 -9.04 14.88 -0.21
CA GLY A 26 -10.44 14.53 -0.06
C GLY A 26 -10.63 13.02 0.18
N GLN A 27 -11.29 12.33 -0.76
CA GLN A 27 -11.50 10.87 -0.71
C GLN A 27 -10.46 10.07 -1.50
N GLN A 28 -9.47 10.73 -2.08
CA GLN A 28 -8.41 10.08 -2.83
C GLN A 28 -7.17 9.90 -1.96
N VAL A 29 -6.56 8.71 -2.07
CA VAL A 29 -5.26 8.41 -1.46
C VAL A 29 -4.26 8.11 -2.57
N SER A 30 -3.11 8.77 -2.50
CA SER A 30 -1.99 8.57 -3.41
C SER A 30 -0.80 8.01 -2.63
N VAL A 31 -0.14 7.01 -3.22
CA VAL A 31 1.06 6.36 -2.65
C VAL A 31 2.08 6.13 -3.74
N GLN A 32 3.36 6.29 -3.40
CA GLN A 32 4.47 6.18 -4.34
C GLN A 32 5.67 5.56 -3.64
N ALA A 33 6.31 4.58 -4.28
CA ALA A 33 7.60 4.08 -3.82
C ALA A 33 8.68 5.16 -3.98
N PRO A 34 9.65 5.25 -3.05
CA PRO A 34 10.72 6.25 -3.11
C PRO A 34 11.63 6.14 -4.34
N ASP A 35 11.73 4.95 -4.93
CA ASP A 35 12.55 4.67 -6.11
C ASP A 35 11.91 3.60 -6.99
N ALA A 36 12.49 3.38 -8.17
CA ALA A 36 12.08 2.36 -9.12
C ALA A 36 12.12 0.96 -8.51
N ILE A 37 11.12 0.15 -8.84
CA ILE A 37 11.03 -1.24 -8.41
C ILE A 37 11.60 -2.13 -9.50
N SER A 38 12.71 -2.81 -9.20
CA SER A 38 13.42 -3.68 -10.13
C SER A 38 13.11 -5.17 -9.96
N SER A 39 12.40 -5.55 -8.89
CA SER A 39 12.06 -6.94 -8.62
C SER A 39 11.03 -7.48 -9.62
N ARG A 40 11.09 -8.79 -9.89
CA ARG A 40 10.09 -9.46 -10.73
C ARG A 40 8.70 -9.40 -10.11
N ARG A 41 8.60 -9.55 -8.79
CA ARG A 41 7.34 -9.45 -8.05
C ARG A 41 7.40 -8.25 -7.12
N PHE A 42 6.36 -7.43 -7.16
CA PHE A 42 6.22 -6.33 -6.21
C PHE A 42 4.78 -6.07 -5.85
N ARG A 43 4.58 -5.56 -4.64
CA ARG A 43 3.26 -5.32 -4.10
C ARG A 43 3.23 -4.04 -3.29
N TYR A 44 2.14 -3.31 -3.44
CA TYR A 44 1.70 -2.31 -2.48
C TYR A 44 0.62 -2.91 -1.60
N ASN A 45 0.71 -2.62 -0.31
CA ASN A 45 -0.22 -3.13 0.68
C ASN A 45 -0.61 -2.01 1.63
N CYS A 46 -1.89 -1.68 1.69
CA CYS A 46 -2.42 -0.62 2.53
C CYS A 46 -3.47 -1.17 3.48
N THR A 47 -3.35 -0.87 4.78
CA THR A 47 -4.25 -1.36 5.83
C THR A 47 -4.84 -0.22 6.65
N HIS A 48 -6.17 -0.24 6.73
CA HIS A 48 -7.13 0.57 7.48
C HIS A 48 -7.72 -0.11 8.72
N PRO A 49 -7.39 0.14 10.00
CA PRO A 49 -8.23 -0.42 11.08
C PRO A 49 -9.67 0.10 10.96
N ALA A 50 -10.67 -0.79 10.83
CA ALA A 50 -12.08 -0.45 10.60
C ALA A 50 -12.92 -0.44 11.89
N GLY A 51 -12.29 -0.68 13.05
CA GLY A 51 -12.95 -0.84 14.34
C GLY A 51 -13.19 -2.31 14.71
N ASN A 52 -13.38 -2.60 16.00
CA ASN A 52 -13.70 -3.95 16.52
C ASN A 52 -12.77 -5.08 16.02
N GLY A 53 -11.46 -4.79 15.90
CA GLY A 53 -10.48 -5.75 15.40
C GLY A 53 -10.56 -6.05 13.89
N SER A 54 -11.45 -5.39 13.16
CA SER A 54 -11.59 -5.52 11.70
C SER A 54 -10.69 -4.53 10.96
N TYR A 55 -10.37 -4.83 9.70
CA TYR A 55 -9.51 -4.02 8.86
C TYR A 55 -10.05 -3.89 7.44
N TYR A 56 -9.91 -2.70 6.86
CA TYR A 56 -9.86 -2.50 5.41
C TYR A 56 -8.47 -2.87 4.92
N TRP A 57 -8.42 -3.62 3.82
CA TRP A 57 -7.17 -4.10 3.24
C TRP A 57 -7.21 -3.91 1.73
N LEU A 58 -6.23 -3.17 1.19
CA LEU A 58 -5.94 -3.13 -0.23
C LEU A 58 -4.57 -3.74 -0.52
N SER A 59 -4.53 -4.72 -1.41
CA SER A 59 -3.28 -5.29 -1.94
C SER A 59 -3.26 -5.15 -3.44
N GLN A 60 -2.33 -4.38 -3.98
CA GLN A 60 -2.08 -4.33 -5.41
C GLN A 60 -0.74 -5.00 -5.69
N GLN A 61 -0.77 -6.11 -6.42
CA GLN A 61 0.42 -6.83 -6.84
C GLN A 61 0.68 -6.59 -8.34
N TRP A 62 1.96 -6.59 -8.70
CA TRP A 62 2.43 -6.54 -10.07
C TRP A 62 3.49 -7.62 -10.30
N LEU A 63 3.66 -7.95 -11.58
CA LEU A 63 4.62 -8.94 -12.06
C LEU A 63 5.35 -8.38 -13.30
N ASN A 64 6.66 -8.19 -13.19
CA ASN A 64 7.53 -7.86 -14.31
C ASN A 64 8.20 -9.12 -14.86
N LEU A 65 7.59 -9.73 -15.89
CA LEU A 65 8.08 -10.98 -16.48
C LEU A 65 9.49 -10.88 -17.12
N ALA A 66 9.98 -9.67 -17.38
CA ALA A 66 11.31 -9.44 -17.94
C ALA A 66 12.44 -9.46 -16.89
N ALA A 67 12.11 -9.31 -15.61
CA ALA A 67 13.09 -9.43 -14.52
C ALA A 67 13.33 -10.91 -14.17
N PRO A 68 14.54 -11.29 -13.70
CA PRO A 68 14.84 -12.66 -13.26
C PRO A 68 13.97 -13.05 -12.06
N GLU A 69 13.68 -14.36 -11.90
CA GLU A 69 13.15 -14.86 -10.63
C GLU A 69 14.24 -14.78 -9.55
N ASP A 70 13.81 -14.49 -8.33
CA ASP A 70 14.63 -14.39 -7.12
C ASP A 70 15.23 -15.74 -6.71
#